data_AF-A0A7K5ICG0-F1
#
_entry.id   AF-A0A7K5ICG0-F1
#
_cell.length_a   1.000
_cell.length_b   1.000
_cell.length_c   1.000
_cell.angle_alpha   90.00
_cell.angle_beta   90.00
_cell.angle_gamma   90.00
#
_symmetry.space_group_name_H-M   'P 1'
#
loop_
_entity.id
_entity.type
_entity.pdbx_description
1 polymer ?
#
loop_
_entity_poly.entity_id
_entity_poly.type
_entity_poly.pdbx_seq_one_letter_code
_entity_poly.pdbx_strand_id
1 'polypeptide(L)'
;FLPSLPENKILVAQHPLLIVANQTATLVCNYTYNGTGKEFRASLHKGTDSSVEVCFISWNTTIIINNSNKEFNCQGDHDKNKVIFHLWNMNANQTDIYFCKIEVMYPPPYVYNEKSNGTVIHVKETPTQIQEPRSAIPLWILGTVTGILALYSMLITAVCINYWQKSKNKKYHQSDYMNMTPRHPIYQKNKGYPSYAPTRDYTAYRS
;
A
#
# COMPACT_ATOMS: atom_id res chain seq x y z
N PHE A 1 26.36 -45.14 -30.57
CA PHE A 1 27.42 -45.13 -29.55
C PHE A 1 27.15 -43.98 -28.59
N LEU A 2 26.63 -44.27 -27.40
CA LEU A 2 26.59 -43.28 -26.31
C LEU A 2 28.04 -43.06 -25.85
N PRO A 3 28.53 -41.82 -25.72
CA PRO A 3 29.88 -41.59 -25.22
C PRO A 3 29.95 -42.09 -23.78
N SER A 4 30.78 -43.10 -23.54
CA SER A 4 31.09 -43.59 -22.20
C SER A 4 31.76 -42.47 -21.41
N LEU A 5 31.19 -42.11 -20.25
CA LEU A 5 31.74 -41.08 -19.40
C LEU A 5 33.14 -41.50 -18.91
N PRO A 6 34.18 -40.66 -19.03
CA PRO A 6 35.49 -40.97 -18.49
C PRO A 6 35.40 -41.20 -16.98
N GLU A 7 36.23 -42.12 -16.49
CA GLU A 7 36.29 -42.51 -15.08
C GLU A 7 36.53 -41.28 -14.20
N ASN A 8 35.80 -41.17 -13.07
CA ASN A 8 35.88 -40.03 -12.14
C ASN A 8 35.50 -38.66 -12.72
N LYS A 9 34.60 -38.58 -13.71
CA LYS A 9 33.98 -37.30 -14.13
C LYS A 9 32.56 -37.17 -13.59
N ILE A 10 32.20 -35.96 -13.18
CA ILE A 10 30.84 -35.59 -12.78
C ILE A 10 30.26 -34.68 -13.86
N LEU A 11 29.12 -35.05 -14.43
CA LEU A 11 28.34 -34.18 -15.32
C LEU A 11 27.13 -33.65 -14.58
N VAL A 12 26.86 -32.35 -14.74
CA VAL A 12 25.71 -31.69 -14.12
C VAL A 12 24.84 -31.07 -15.21
N ALA A 13 23.57 -31.46 -15.23
CA ALA A 13 22.54 -30.92 -16.09
C ALA A 13 21.56 -30.09 -15.26
N GLN A 14 21.35 -28.85 -15.71
CA GLN A 14 20.47 -27.87 -15.09
C GLN A 14 19.44 -27.37 -16.10
N HIS A 15 18.29 -26.92 -15.62
CA HIS A 15 17.32 -26.24 -16.47
C HIS A 15 17.87 -24.85 -16.83
N PRO A 16 17.76 -24.39 -18.09
CA PRO A 16 18.40 -23.16 -18.53
C PRO A 16 17.76 -21.90 -17.94
N LEU A 17 16.44 -21.93 -17.71
CA LEU A 17 15.66 -20.79 -17.25
C LEU A 17 14.62 -21.22 -16.21
N LEU A 18 14.52 -20.48 -15.12
CA LEU A 18 13.47 -20.59 -14.11
C LEU A 18 12.82 -19.22 -13.91
N ILE A 19 11.51 -19.14 -14.14
CA ILE A 19 10.73 -17.93 -13.90
C ILE A 19 10.03 -18.05 -12.55
N VAL A 20 10.38 -17.17 -11.62
CA VAL A 20 9.87 -17.18 -10.25
C VAL A 20 8.78 -16.12 -10.09
N ALA A 21 7.54 -16.56 -9.84
CA ALA A 21 6.39 -15.67 -9.65
C ALA A 21 5.99 -15.48 -8.17
N ASN A 22 6.25 -16.47 -7.31
CA ASN A 22 5.83 -16.47 -5.90
C ASN A 22 7.02 -16.36 -4.94
N GLN A 23 8.08 -15.63 -5.33
CA GLN A 23 9.32 -15.45 -4.55
C GLN A 23 9.98 -16.77 -4.09
N THR A 24 9.61 -17.89 -4.71
CA THR A 24 10.03 -19.25 -4.38
C THR A 24 10.50 -19.93 -5.64
N ALA A 25 11.70 -20.48 -5.60
CA ALA A 25 12.33 -21.17 -6.71
C ALA A 25 12.78 -22.55 -6.28
N THR A 26 12.63 -23.54 -7.15
CA THR A 26 13.20 -24.87 -6.95
C THR A 26 14.16 -25.13 -8.09
N LEU A 27 15.45 -25.16 -7.77
CA LEU A 27 16.51 -25.44 -8.73
C LEU A 27 16.94 -26.89 -8.57
N VAL A 28 16.79 -27.66 -9.65
CA VAL A 28 17.16 -29.08 -9.67
C VAL A 28 18.42 -29.26 -10.51
N CYS A 29 19.45 -29.83 -9.90
CA CYS A 29 20.67 -30.28 -10.55
C CYS A 29 20.61 -31.79 -10.71
N ASN A 30 20.44 -32.27 -11.94
CA ASN A 30 20.61 -33.68 -12.24
C ASN A 30 22.11 -33.92 -12.45
N TYR A 31 22.69 -34.91 -11.77
CA TYR A 31 24.10 -35.23 -11.94
C TYR A 31 24.32 -36.69 -12.26
N THR A 32 25.37 -36.96 -13.03
CA THR A 32 25.82 -38.32 -13.35
C THR A 32 27.25 -38.46 -12.92
N TYR A 33 27.51 -39.46 -12.09
CA TYR A 33 28.83 -39.79 -11.57
C TYR A 33 29.05 -41.29 -11.67
N ASN A 34 30.19 -41.69 -12.24
CA ASN A 34 30.54 -43.09 -12.48
C ASN A 34 31.54 -43.66 -11.45
N GLY A 35 31.76 -42.98 -10.32
CA GLY A 35 32.71 -43.40 -9.28
C GLY A 35 32.03 -43.86 -7.98
N THR A 36 32.83 -44.26 -7.00
CA THR A 36 32.37 -44.86 -5.73
C THR A 36 32.35 -43.87 -4.56
N GLY A 37 31.68 -42.72 -4.76
CA GLY A 37 31.57 -41.65 -3.76
C GLY A 37 30.69 -42.06 -2.57
N LYS A 38 31.13 -41.73 -1.36
CA LYS A 38 30.40 -41.94 -0.09
C LYS A 38 30.07 -40.63 0.63
N GLU A 39 30.89 -39.61 0.42
CA GLU A 39 30.69 -38.27 0.98
C GLU A 39 30.69 -37.26 -0.16
N PHE A 40 29.62 -36.48 -0.21
CA PHE A 40 29.37 -35.51 -1.25
C PHE A 40 29.12 -34.15 -0.64
N ARG A 41 29.49 -33.10 -1.38
CA ARG A 41 29.12 -31.73 -1.08
C ARG A 41 28.59 -31.10 -2.35
N ALA A 42 27.39 -30.57 -2.30
CA ALA A 42 26.83 -29.77 -3.37
C ALA A 42 26.62 -28.34 -2.88
N SER A 43 26.95 -27.37 -3.72
CA SER A 43 26.81 -25.96 -3.43
C SER A 43 26.26 -25.19 -4.62
N LEU A 44 25.42 -24.22 -4.31
CA LEU A 44 24.81 -23.33 -5.30
C LEU A 44 25.56 -22.00 -5.29
N HIS A 45 26.05 -21.59 -6.45
CA HIS A 45 26.78 -20.34 -6.61
C HIS A 45 26.00 -19.38 -7.50
N LYS A 46 25.99 -18.10 -7.14
CA LYS A 46 25.37 -17.01 -7.90
C LYS A 46 26.43 -16.20 -8.65
N GLY A 47 26.06 -15.71 -9.83
CA GLY A 47 26.83 -14.76 -10.62
C GLY A 47 27.64 -15.42 -11.72
N THR A 48 27.97 -14.66 -12.77
CA THR A 48 28.71 -15.13 -13.95
C THR A 48 30.04 -15.78 -13.60
N ASP A 49 30.73 -15.24 -12.59
CA ASP A 49 32.02 -15.76 -12.09
C ASP A 49 31.86 -16.79 -10.97
N SER A 50 30.61 -17.14 -10.60
CA SER A 50 30.30 -18.06 -9.51
C SER A 50 30.93 -17.63 -8.17
N SER A 51 31.03 -16.32 -7.93
CA SER A 51 31.76 -15.73 -6.80
C SER A 51 31.04 -15.82 -5.46
N VAL A 52 29.71 -15.96 -5.46
CA VAL A 52 28.90 -15.96 -4.23
C VAL A 52 28.31 -17.35 -4.00
N GLU A 53 28.73 -18.03 -2.91
CA GLU A 53 28.07 -19.25 -2.44
C GLU A 53 26.75 -18.89 -1.73
N VAL A 54 25.65 -19.39 -2.27
CA VAL A 54 24.27 -19.13 -1.80
C VAL A 54 23.93 -20.08 -0.65
N CYS A 55 24.17 -21.37 -0.86
CA CYS A 55 23.93 -22.44 0.09
C CYS A 55 24.69 -23.69 -0.30
N PHE A 56 24.88 -24.58 0.67
CA PHE A 56 25.44 -25.89 0.44
C PHE A 56 24.70 -26.97 1.23
N ILE A 57 24.77 -28.17 0.69
CA ILE A 57 24.38 -29.42 1.34
C ILE A 57 25.57 -30.36 1.26
N SER A 58 25.97 -30.91 2.39
CA SER A 58 26.94 -31.99 2.48
C SER A 58 26.23 -33.22 3.00
N TRP A 59 26.42 -34.37 2.38
CA TRP A 59 25.81 -35.60 2.83
C TRP A 59 26.77 -36.79 2.77
N ASN A 60 26.62 -37.64 3.77
CA ASN A 60 27.14 -38.99 3.84
C ASN A 60 25.95 -39.92 4.12
N THR A 61 26.19 -41.23 4.08
CA THR A 61 25.24 -42.32 4.38
C THR A 61 24.36 -42.08 5.62
N THR A 62 24.87 -41.39 6.64
CA THR A 62 24.20 -41.21 7.94
C THR A 62 23.96 -39.76 8.35
N ILE A 63 24.61 -38.78 7.70
CA ILE A 63 24.64 -37.39 8.16
C ILE A 63 24.36 -36.48 6.97
N ILE A 64 23.44 -35.54 7.15
CA ILE A 64 23.13 -34.47 6.20
C ILE A 64 23.36 -33.13 6.91
N ILE A 65 24.17 -32.27 6.30
CA ILE A 65 24.52 -30.95 6.82
C ILE A 65 24.11 -29.92 5.78
N ASN A 66 23.23 -29.00 6.15
CA ASN A 66 22.80 -27.90 5.31
C ASN A 66 23.19 -26.57 5.93
N ASN A 67 23.64 -25.64 5.11
CA ASN A 67 23.85 -24.27 5.54
C ASN A 67 23.53 -23.31 4.39
N SER A 68 23.05 -22.13 4.74
CA SER A 68 22.78 -21.06 3.79
C SER A 68 23.52 -19.79 4.21
N ASN A 69 23.85 -18.96 3.24
CA ASN A 69 24.33 -17.63 3.53
C ASN A 69 23.19 -16.80 4.18
N LYS A 70 23.52 -15.86 5.08
CA LYS A 70 22.53 -15.04 5.80
C LYS A 70 21.66 -14.18 4.87
N GLU A 71 22.15 -13.89 3.67
CA GLU A 71 21.44 -13.11 2.66
C GLU A 71 20.41 -13.94 1.88
N PHE A 72 20.51 -15.27 1.89
CA PHE A 72 19.68 -16.17 1.09
C PHE A 72 18.97 -17.19 1.96
N ASN A 73 17.65 -17.29 1.83
CA ASN A 73 16.91 -18.38 2.43
C ASN A 73 16.90 -19.56 1.46
N CYS A 74 17.80 -20.51 1.70
CA CYS A 74 17.97 -21.68 0.86
C CYS A 74 18.08 -22.96 1.69
N GLN A 75 17.48 -24.03 1.19
CA GLN A 75 17.66 -25.38 1.72
C GLN A 75 18.01 -26.33 0.58
N GLY A 76 19.08 -27.10 0.76
CA GLY A 76 19.44 -28.19 -0.14
C GLY A 76 18.76 -29.49 0.27
N ASP A 77 18.41 -30.31 -0.70
CA ASP A 77 18.01 -31.70 -0.54
C ASP A 77 18.71 -32.55 -1.61
N HIS A 78 18.83 -33.85 -1.37
CA HIS A 78 19.43 -34.78 -2.31
C HIS A 78 18.53 -35.99 -2.50
N ASP A 79 18.32 -36.38 -3.75
CA ASP A 79 17.59 -37.59 -4.13
C ASP A 79 18.37 -38.35 -5.19
N LYS A 80 19.07 -39.40 -4.76
CA LYS A 80 19.87 -40.28 -5.63
C LYS A 80 20.85 -39.48 -6.50
N ASN A 81 20.47 -39.25 -7.76
CA ASN A 81 21.27 -38.59 -8.79
C ASN A 81 20.84 -37.13 -9.00
N LYS A 82 20.15 -36.54 -8.02
CA LYS A 82 19.64 -35.17 -8.08
C LYS A 82 19.97 -34.43 -6.79
N VAL A 83 20.30 -33.16 -6.94
CA VAL A 83 20.38 -32.21 -5.84
C VAL A 83 19.34 -31.13 -6.11
N ILE A 84 18.54 -30.82 -5.10
CA ILE A 84 17.43 -29.88 -5.19
C ILE A 84 17.71 -28.73 -4.22
N PHE A 85 17.75 -27.51 -4.75
CA PHE A 85 17.87 -26.30 -3.94
C PHE A 85 16.52 -25.59 -3.92
N HIS A 86 15.94 -25.49 -2.74
CA HIS A 86 14.74 -24.72 -2.48
C HIS A 86 15.14 -23.33 -2.02
N LEU A 87 14.83 -22.32 -2.82
CA LEU A 87 15.02 -20.91 -2.50
C LEU A 87 13.66 -20.29 -2.19
N TRP A 88 13.56 -19.52 -1.12
CA TRP A 88 12.34 -18.79 -0.78
C TRP A 88 12.64 -17.37 -0.35
N ASN A 89 11.59 -16.54 -0.34
CA ASN A 89 11.71 -15.10 -0.08
C ASN A 89 12.75 -14.45 -1.00
N MET A 90 12.71 -14.83 -2.29
CA MET A 90 13.60 -14.30 -3.31
C MET A 90 13.16 -12.90 -3.75
N ASN A 91 14.14 -12.02 -3.90
CA ASN A 91 13.94 -10.64 -4.34
C ASN A 91 14.27 -10.48 -5.83
N ALA A 92 13.70 -9.47 -6.48
CA ALA A 92 13.97 -9.19 -7.90
C ALA A 92 15.45 -8.90 -8.20
N ASN A 93 16.17 -8.28 -7.25
CA ASN A 93 17.62 -8.03 -7.32
C ASN A 93 18.47 -9.31 -7.22
N GLN A 94 17.87 -10.44 -6.86
CA GLN A 94 18.52 -11.75 -6.87
C GLN A 94 18.39 -12.46 -8.22
N THR A 95 17.74 -11.84 -9.21
CA THR A 95 17.74 -12.33 -10.59
C THR A 95 19.16 -12.39 -11.16
N ASP A 96 19.63 -13.60 -11.45
CA ASP A 96 20.99 -13.84 -11.96
C ASP A 96 21.11 -15.28 -12.49
N ILE A 97 22.29 -15.63 -12.98
CA ILE A 97 22.67 -17.01 -13.29
C ILE A 97 23.19 -17.73 -12.04
N TYR A 98 22.74 -18.97 -11.88
CA TYR A 98 23.07 -19.84 -10.76
C TYR A 98 23.74 -21.13 -11.25
N PHE A 99 24.89 -21.45 -10.67
CA PHE A 99 25.69 -22.62 -11.02
C PHE A 99 25.68 -23.65 -9.90
N CYS A 100 25.41 -24.89 -10.27
CA CYS A 100 25.46 -26.00 -9.36
C CYS A 100 26.85 -26.63 -9.37
N LYS A 101 27.47 -26.69 -8.20
CA LYS A 101 28.76 -27.35 -7.99
C LYS A 101 28.53 -28.59 -7.14
N ILE A 102 29.08 -29.72 -7.56
CA ILE A 102 28.99 -31.01 -6.89
C ILE A 102 30.42 -31.55 -6.78
N GLU A 103 30.74 -31.94 -5.56
CA GLU A 103 32.07 -32.36 -5.13
C GLU A 103 31.93 -33.72 -4.43
N VAL A 104 32.81 -34.65 -4.74
CA VAL A 104 32.97 -35.93 -4.04
C VAL A 104 34.21 -35.80 -3.16
N MET A 105 33.98 -35.83 -1.85
CA MET A 105 35.02 -35.62 -0.84
C MET A 105 35.72 -36.93 -0.45
N TYR A 106 34.93 -38.00 -0.33
CA TYR A 106 35.43 -39.29 0.13
C TYR A 106 34.69 -40.46 -0.56
N PRO A 107 35.37 -41.57 -0.88
CA PRO A 107 36.81 -41.82 -0.76
C PRO A 107 37.63 -41.00 -1.78
N PRO A 108 38.90 -40.66 -1.47
CA PRO A 108 39.79 -40.02 -2.43
C PRO A 108 39.92 -40.83 -3.73
N PRO A 109 40.16 -40.19 -4.89
CA PRO A 109 40.54 -38.79 -5.06
C PRO A 109 39.37 -37.81 -4.93
N TYR A 110 39.67 -36.56 -4.59
CA TYR A 110 38.68 -35.47 -4.62
C TYR A 110 38.31 -35.17 -6.07
N VAL A 111 37.00 -35.24 -6.38
CA VAL A 111 36.46 -35.03 -7.72
C VAL A 111 35.41 -33.93 -7.65
N TYR A 112 35.38 -33.05 -8.65
CA TYR A 112 34.36 -32.02 -8.78
C TYR A 112 33.87 -31.93 -10.22
N ASN A 113 32.69 -31.36 -10.42
CA ASN A 113 32.16 -31.14 -11.76
C ASN A 113 32.83 -29.95 -12.45
N GLU A 114 32.99 -30.05 -13.77
CA GLU A 114 33.24 -28.88 -14.60
C GLU A 114 32.08 -27.89 -14.49
N LYS A 115 32.37 -26.60 -14.70
CA LYS A 115 31.37 -25.52 -14.62
C LYS A 115 30.20 -25.85 -15.55
N SER A 116 29.00 -25.96 -14.98
CA SER A 116 27.78 -26.26 -15.72
C SER A 116 27.37 -25.05 -16.57
N ASN A 117 26.40 -25.25 -17.47
CA ASN A 117 25.78 -24.15 -18.21
C ASN A 117 25.00 -23.18 -17.30
N GLY A 118 24.72 -23.58 -16.06
CA GLY A 118 23.96 -22.79 -15.11
C GLY A 118 22.46 -22.73 -15.39
N THR A 119 21.75 -22.04 -14.51
CA THR A 119 20.32 -21.73 -14.62
C THR A 119 20.14 -20.24 -14.42
N VAL A 120 19.51 -19.56 -15.37
CA VAL A 120 19.08 -18.17 -15.15
C VAL A 120 17.80 -18.21 -14.33
N ILE A 121 17.83 -17.66 -13.12
CA ILE A 121 16.63 -17.49 -12.31
C ILE A 121 16.14 -16.06 -12.51
N HIS A 122 15.01 -15.91 -13.16
CA HIS A 122 14.35 -14.63 -13.34
C HIS A 122 13.22 -14.48 -12.31
N VAL A 123 13.49 -13.69 -11.28
CA VAL A 123 12.49 -13.35 -10.26
C VAL A 123 11.66 -12.22 -10.81
N LYS A 124 10.41 -12.51 -11.17
CA LYS A 124 9.47 -11.47 -11.51
C LYS A 124 9.26 -10.62 -10.28
N GLU A 125 9.34 -9.31 -10.46
CA GLU A 125 8.70 -8.42 -9.51
C GLU A 125 7.23 -8.83 -9.48
N THR A 126 6.82 -9.50 -8.40
CA THR A 126 5.44 -9.38 -8.00
C THR A 126 5.24 -7.88 -7.91
N PRO A 127 4.34 -7.27 -8.70
CA PRO A 127 3.87 -5.95 -8.35
C PRO A 127 3.52 -6.14 -6.90
N THR A 128 4.25 -5.47 -6.01
CA THR A 128 3.71 -5.21 -4.71
C THR A 128 2.31 -4.78 -5.06
N GLN A 129 1.32 -5.53 -4.60
CA GLN A 129 0.07 -4.90 -4.32
C GLN A 129 0.54 -3.85 -3.32
N ILE A 130 0.89 -2.68 -3.84
CA ILE A 130 0.87 -1.45 -3.11
C ILE A 130 -0.56 -1.60 -2.59
N GLN A 131 -0.68 -2.04 -1.34
CA GLN A 131 -1.60 -1.39 -0.45
C GLN A 131 -1.16 0.07 -0.52
N GLU A 132 -1.51 0.71 -1.64
CA GLU A 132 -2.03 2.04 -1.69
C GLU A 132 -2.92 2.02 -0.47
N PRO A 133 -2.55 2.75 0.61
CA PRO A 133 -3.24 2.65 1.86
C PRO A 133 -4.68 2.82 1.47
N ARG A 134 -5.44 1.72 1.53
CA ARG A 134 -6.76 1.66 0.93
C ARG A 134 -7.54 2.47 1.94
N SER A 135 -7.49 3.78 1.75
CA SER A 135 -8.37 4.81 2.26
C SER A 135 -9.73 4.56 1.60
N ALA A 136 -10.19 3.32 1.71
CA ALA A 136 -11.57 2.93 1.61
C ALA A 136 -12.17 3.28 2.96
N ILE A 137 -12.23 4.58 3.27
CA ILE A 137 -13.46 5.05 3.88
C ILE A 137 -14.50 4.74 2.80
N PRO A 138 -15.39 3.75 3.01
CA PRO A 138 -16.34 3.36 2.00
C PRO A 138 -17.12 4.62 1.61
N LEU A 139 -17.27 4.88 0.31
CA LEU A 139 -18.07 6.02 -0.16
C LEU A 139 -19.49 5.99 0.43
N TRP A 140 -19.99 4.80 0.76
CA TRP A 140 -21.21 4.59 1.52
C TRP A 140 -21.18 5.21 2.93
N ILE A 141 -20.05 5.18 3.65
CA ILE A 141 -19.91 5.85 4.95
C ILE A 141 -19.95 7.36 4.79
N LEU A 142 -19.31 7.92 3.76
CA LEU A 142 -19.41 9.36 3.49
C LEU A 142 -20.86 9.75 3.14
N GLY A 143 -21.52 8.94 2.29
CA GLY A 143 -22.92 9.13 1.92
C GLY A 143 -23.88 9.04 3.11
N THR A 144 -23.69 8.07 4.02
CA THR A 144 -24.54 7.93 5.21
C THR A 144 -24.33 9.08 6.18
N VAL A 145 -23.08 9.49 6.44
CA VAL A 145 -22.77 10.60 7.34
C VAL A 145 -23.33 11.91 6.80
N THR A 146 -23.17 12.20 5.50
CA THR A 146 -23.72 13.40 4.87
C THR A 146 -25.26 13.38 4.88
N GLY A 147 -25.88 12.23 4.62
CA GLY A 147 -27.33 12.08 4.67
C GLY A 147 -27.92 12.33 6.06
N ILE A 148 -27.32 11.75 7.11
CA ILE A 148 -27.76 11.95 8.50
C ILE A 148 -27.64 13.43 8.90
N LEU A 149 -26.53 14.08 8.55
CA LEU A 149 -26.32 15.49 8.88
C LEU A 149 -27.35 16.41 8.18
N ALA A 150 -27.64 16.15 6.91
CA ALA A 150 -28.63 16.90 6.15
C ALA A 150 -30.05 16.73 6.72
N LEU A 151 -30.44 15.50 7.08
CA LEU A 151 -31.73 15.22 7.71
C LEU A 151 -31.86 15.93 9.07
N TYR A 152 -30.81 15.89 9.89
CA TYR A 152 -30.80 16.54 11.20
C TYR A 152 -30.95 18.07 11.07
N SER A 153 -30.25 18.67 10.10
CA SER A 153 -30.37 20.10 9.81
C SER A 153 -31.79 20.48 9.38
N MET A 154 -32.41 19.70 8.48
CA MET A 154 -33.79 19.91 8.03
C MET A 154 -34.79 19.89 9.19
N LEU A 155 -34.66 18.91 10.10
CA LEU A 155 -35.55 18.78 11.26
C LEU A 155 -35.43 19.98 12.21
N ILE A 156 -34.20 20.41 12.52
CA ILE A 156 -33.98 21.60 13.35
C ILE A 156 -34.59 22.83 12.71
N THR A 157 -34.34 23.07 11.42
CA THR A 157 -34.88 24.22 10.71
C THR A 157 -36.41 24.21 10.70
N ALA A 158 -37.05 23.06 10.47
CA ALA A 158 -38.51 22.93 10.52
C ALA A 158 -39.07 23.24 11.92
N VAL A 159 -38.44 22.74 12.99
CA VAL A 159 -38.84 23.05 14.36
C VAL A 159 -38.70 24.55 14.63
N CYS A 160 -37.57 25.16 14.27
CA CYS A 160 -37.36 26.60 14.43
C CYS A 160 -38.41 27.43 13.69
N ILE A 161 -38.77 27.08 12.45
CA ILE A 161 -39.81 27.76 11.66
C ILE A 161 -41.17 27.65 12.36
N ASN A 162 -41.55 26.47 12.86
CA ASN A 162 -42.81 26.28 13.57
C ASN A 162 -42.88 27.13 14.86
N TYR A 163 -41.79 27.17 15.64
CA TYR A 163 -41.71 28.03 16.82
C TYR A 163 -41.79 29.52 16.45
N TRP A 164 -41.11 29.94 15.37
CA TRP A 164 -41.16 31.31 14.87
C TRP A 164 -42.57 31.71 14.39
N GLN A 165 -43.23 30.88 13.61
CA GLN A 165 -44.61 31.11 13.15
C GLN A 165 -45.58 31.18 14.34
N LYS A 166 -45.46 30.26 15.29
CA LYS A 166 -46.29 30.27 16.51
C LYS A 166 -46.04 31.52 17.36
N SER A 167 -44.80 31.98 17.46
CA SER A 167 -44.46 33.22 18.16
C SER A 167 -45.01 34.46 17.44
N LYS A 168 -44.91 34.52 16.10
CA LYS A 168 -45.51 35.59 15.29
C LYS A 168 -47.02 35.63 15.45
N ASN A 169 -47.70 34.50 15.36
CA ASN A 169 -49.16 34.44 15.53
C ASN A 169 -49.58 34.97 16.92
N LYS A 170 -48.86 34.61 17.99
CA LYS A 170 -49.09 35.20 19.33
C LYS A 170 -48.90 36.71 19.37
N LYS A 171 -47.93 37.26 18.62
CA LYS A 171 -47.65 38.71 18.57
C LYS A 171 -48.73 39.49 17.81
N TYR A 172 -49.30 38.93 16.73
CA TYR A 172 -50.39 39.56 15.98
C TYR A 172 -51.70 39.64 16.78
N HIS A 173 -52.00 38.66 17.64
CA HIS A 173 -53.17 38.72 18.53
C HIS A 173 -53.05 39.77 19.65
N GLN A 174 -51.85 40.31 19.91
CA GLN A 174 -51.62 41.27 20.99
C GLN A 174 -51.53 42.73 20.50
N SER A 175 -51.63 42.98 19.19
CA SER A 175 -51.61 44.32 18.61
C SER A 175 -52.99 44.97 18.44
N ASP A 176 -54.04 44.43 19.08
CA ASP A 176 -55.37 45.05 19.05
C ASP A 176 -55.37 46.39 19.82
N TYR A 177 -55.17 47.46 19.04
CA TYR A 177 -55.64 48.83 19.24
C TYR A 177 -55.44 49.45 20.64
N MET A 178 -54.28 50.03 20.89
CA MET A 178 -54.12 51.05 21.94
C MET A 178 -54.76 52.36 21.45
N ASN A 179 -56.01 52.59 21.86
CA ASN A 179 -56.70 53.87 21.69
C ASN A 179 -55.96 54.95 22.51
N MET A 180 -55.11 55.73 21.85
CA MET A 180 -54.38 56.82 22.48
C MET A 180 -55.23 58.10 22.42
N THR A 181 -55.85 58.47 23.54
CA THR A 181 -56.34 59.85 23.72
C THR A 181 -55.15 60.81 23.78
N PRO A 182 -55.16 61.92 23.02
CA PRO A 182 -53.98 62.78 22.87
C PRO A 182 -53.67 63.52 24.18
N ARG A 183 -52.45 63.35 24.70
CA ARG A 183 -51.93 64.12 25.84
C ARG A 183 -51.31 65.44 25.36
N HIS A 184 -51.73 66.54 25.97
CA HIS A 184 -51.18 67.88 25.77
C HIS A 184 -49.73 67.98 26.26
N PRO A 185 -48.79 68.58 25.50
CA PRO A 185 -47.46 68.88 25.99
C PRO A 185 -47.44 70.18 26.82
N ILE A 186 -46.89 70.12 28.05
CA ILE A 186 -46.61 71.27 28.91
C ILE A 186 -45.15 71.72 28.68
N TYR A 187 -45.04 72.89 28.03
CA TYR A 187 -44.02 73.94 28.22
C TYR A 187 -42.53 73.61 28.07
N GLN A 188 -41.86 74.17 27.04
CA GLN A 188 -40.53 74.76 27.21
C GLN A 188 -40.33 76.03 26.38
N LYS A 189 -39.77 77.00 27.11
CA LYS A 189 -39.44 78.40 26.84
C LYS A 189 -38.47 78.63 25.68
N ASN A 190 -38.65 79.78 25.05
CA ASN A 190 -37.62 80.65 24.45
C ASN A 190 -36.86 80.12 23.23
N LYS A 191 -37.28 80.56 22.04
CA LYS A 191 -36.37 81.04 20.99
C LYS A 191 -37.07 82.13 20.18
N GLY A 192 -36.37 83.26 20.02
CA GLY A 192 -36.89 84.55 19.58
C GLY A 192 -37.32 84.62 18.11
N TYR A 193 -38.21 85.57 17.85
CA TYR A 193 -38.75 85.94 16.55
C TYR A 193 -37.70 86.66 15.68
N PRO A 194 -37.65 86.40 14.37
CA PRO A 194 -37.29 87.39 13.37
C PRO A 194 -38.55 88.12 12.86
N SER A 195 -38.47 89.45 12.85
CA SER A 195 -39.49 90.39 12.40
C SER A 195 -39.20 90.81 10.96
N TYR A 196 -40.09 90.52 10.01
CA TYR A 196 -40.36 91.35 8.82
C TYR A 196 -41.53 90.76 8.01
N ALA A 197 -42.77 91.19 8.29
CA ALA A 197 -43.89 91.03 7.38
C ALA A 197 -44.42 92.43 7.06
N PRO A 198 -44.51 92.85 5.80
CA PRO A 198 -44.86 94.22 5.46
C PRO A 198 -46.36 94.47 5.65
N THR A 199 -46.67 95.63 6.23
CA THR A 199 -48.02 96.19 6.40
C THR A 199 -48.69 96.40 5.05
N ARG A 200 -49.91 95.86 4.88
CA ARG A 200 -50.77 96.14 3.72
C ARG A 200 -51.89 97.07 4.16
N ASP A 201 -51.73 98.35 3.84
CA ASP A 201 -52.70 99.41 4.05
C ASP A 201 -53.74 99.36 2.92
N TYR A 202 -55.02 99.28 3.28
CA TYR A 202 -56.16 99.39 2.35
C TYR A 202 -57.15 100.43 2.86
N THR A 203 -56.65 101.63 3.15
CA THR A 203 -57.47 102.84 3.13
C THR A 203 -57.69 103.28 1.68
N ALA A 204 -58.51 102.55 0.92
CA ALA A 204 -58.75 102.91 -0.48
C ALA A 204 -60.10 102.49 -1.08
N TYR A 205 -61.20 102.37 -0.31
CA TYR A 205 -62.54 102.41 -0.91
C TYR A 205 -63.51 103.12 0.04
N ARG A 206 -63.69 104.42 -0.22
CA ARG A 206 -64.70 105.29 0.35
C ARG A 206 -65.61 105.72 -0.81
N SER A 207 -66.86 105.27 -0.79
CA SER A 207 -68.02 105.90 -1.42
C SER A 207 -69.27 105.30 -0.80
#